data_AF-A0A086KXB1-F1
#
_entry.id   AF-A0A086KXB1-F1
#
_cell.length_a   1.000
_cell.length_b   1.000
_cell.length_c   1.000
_cell.angle_alpha   90.00
_cell.angle_beta   90.00
_cell.angle_gamma   90.00
#
_symmetry.space_group_name_H-M   'P 1'
#
loop_
_entity.id
_entity.type
_entity.pdbx_description
1 polymer ?
#
loop_
_entity_poly.entity_id
_entity_poly.type
_entity_poly.pdbx_seq_one_letter_code
_entity_poly.pdbx_strand_id
1 'polypeptide(L)'
;MKKSSCRLGALQPCLRLLTTCSAVHAPEESRDRHSTDEDDAALAVKVVKTALTILSLIVANNPDVQEAVYKQHGLALLMNLLKEAPANSSLRVKALTALACQMRHHRPSELAFVTAGGLALLVHAMLSRDEKYQEKAASLTRHLLQEGLLAFSQVEKYDLPGAVAGLLERTPFT
;
A
#
# COMPACT_ATOMS: atom_id res chain seq x y z
N MET A 1 -28.59 -7.52 15.19
CA MET A 1 -27.13 -7.38 15.04
C MET A 1 -26.46 -8.46 14.15
N LYS A 2 -27.18 -9.22 13.30
CA LYS A 2 -26.57 -10.30 12.47
C LYS A 2 -26.18 -9.92 11.03
N LYS A 3 -26.65 -8.79 10.48
CA LYS A 3 -26.43 -8.41 9.06
C LYS A 3 -25.02 -7.86 8.77
N SER A 4 -24.30 -7.31 9.75
CA SER A 4 -22.97 -6.73 9.52
C SER A 4 -21.87 -7.79 9.35
N SER A 5 -21.98 -8.90 10.11
CA SER A 5 -20.99 -10.00 10.09
C SER A 5 -20.93 -10.72 8.74
N CYS A 6 -22.07 -10.93 8.04
CA CYS A 6 -22.07 -11.53 6.71
C CYS A 6 -21.42 -10.64 5.62
N ARG A 7 -21.52 -9.31 5.72
CA ARG A 7 -20.91 -8.40 4.72
C ARG A 7 -19.40 -8.28 4.89
N LEU A 8 -18.91 -8.35 6.13
CA LEU A 8 -17.48 -8.39 6.44
C LEU A 8 -16.83 -9.71 5.99
N GLY A 9 -17.61 -10.80 5.85
CA GLY A 9 -17.13 -12.07 5.29
C GLY A 9 -16.62 -11.95 3.85
N ALA A 10 -17.11 -11.00 3.05
CA ALA A 10 -16.64 -10.75 1.68
C ALA A 10 -15.25 -10.09 1.61
N LEU A 11 -14.74 -9.59 2.74
CA LEU A 11 -13.40 -9.02 2.84
C LEU A 11 -12.31 -10.11 2.74
N GLN A 12 -12.59 -11.29 3.30
CA GLN A 12 -11.62 -12.38 3.37
C GLN A 12 -11.25 -12.93 1.97
N PRO A 13 -12.20 -13.16 1.04
CA PRO A 13 -11.89 -13.44 -0.36
C PRO A 13 -11.06 -12.35 -1.04
N CYS A 14 -11.35 -11.07 -0.75
CA CYS A 14 -10.61 -9.94 -1.34
C CYS A 14 -9.15 -9.93 -0.88
N LEU A 15 -8.89 -10.12 0.42
CA LEU A 15 -7.54 -10.21 0.96
C LEU A 15 -6.79 -11.46 0.46
N ARG A 16 -7.48 -12.61 0.36
CA ARG A 16 -6.89 -13.82 -0.24
C ARG A 16 -6.48 -13.60 -1.69
N LEU A 17 -7.33 -12.96 -2.49
CA LEU A 17 -7.03 -12.64 -3.89
C LEU A 17 -5.76 -11.78 -4.02
N LEU A 18 -5.59 -10.80 -3.14
CA LEU A 18 -4.36 -9.99 -3.11
C LEU A 18 -3.13 -10.82 -2.72
N THR A 19 -3.28 -11.84 -1.87
CA THR A 19 -2.18 -12.72 -1.46
C THR A 19 -1.72 -13.63 -2.59
N THR A 20 -2.67 -14.22 -3.34
CA THR A 20 -2.34 -15.19 -4.41
C THR A 20 -1.58 -14.55 -5.57
N CYS A 21 -1.80 -13.27 -5.83
CA CYS A 21 -1.15 -12.59 -6.92
C CYS A 21 0.26 -12.07 -6.57
N SER A 22 0.61 -11.97 -5.29
CA SER A 22 1.99 -11.71 -4.83
C SER A 22 2.95 -12.87 -5.15
N ALA A 23 2.43 -14.10 -5.17
CA ALA A 23 3.22 -15.33 -5.31
C ALA A 23 3.55 -15.72 -6.77
N VAL A 24 3.13 -14.95 -7.78
CA VAL A 24 3.26 -15.31 -9.21
C VAL A 24 4.69 -15.14 -9.75
N HIS A 25 5.67 -14.80 -8.90
CA HIS A 25 7.07 -14.59 -9.30
C HIS A 25 8.06 -15.72 -8.95
N ALA A 26 7.59 -16.95 -8.67
CA ALA A 26 8.48 -18.11 -8.60
C ALA A 26 8.64 -18.74 -10.01
N PRO A 27 9.85 -18.79 -10.59
CA PRO A 27 10.04 -19.36 -11.92
C PRO A 27 10.07 -20.89 -11.82
N GLU A 28 9.06 -21.56 -12.37
CA GLU A 28 9.22 -22.95 -12.78
C GLU A 28 9.72 -22.99 -14.23
N GLU A 29 10.85 -23.66 -14.40
CA GLU A 29 11.57 -23.79 -15.66
C GLU A 29 10.74 -24.49 -16.75
N SER A 30 10.92 -23.96 -17.96
CA SER A 30 10.84 -24.66 -19.25
C SER A 30 9.46 -25.13 -19.73
N ARG A 31 8.87 -24.32 -20.63
CA ARG A 31 8.21 -24.76 -21.88
C ARG A 31 7.83 -23.55 -22.73
N ASP A 32 8.05 -23.64 -24.04
CA ASP A 32 7.66 -22.68 -25.09
C ASP A 32 6.20 -22.17 -24.97
N ARG A 33 5.96 -21.11 -24.20
CA ARG A 33 4.62 -20.49 -23.99
C ARG A 33 4.65 -18.95 -23.87
N HIS A 34 5.57 -18.31 -24.59
CA HIS A 34 5.86 -16.87 -24.41
C HIS A 34 4.68 -15.93 -24.67
N SER A 35 3.60 -16.35 -25.34
CA SER A 35 2.41 -15.52 -25.56
C SER A 35 1.30 -15.67 -24.52
N THR A 36 1.17 -16.84 -23.87
CA THR A 36 0.06 -17.10 -22.94
C THR A 36 0.38 -16.63 -21.53
N ASP A 37 1.64 -16.78 -21.11
CA ASP A 37 2.08 -16.41 -19.76
C ASP A 37 2.14 -14.88 -19.56
N GLU A 38 2.44 -14.10 -20.61
CA GLU A 38 2.44 -12.63 -20.55
C GLU A 38 1.02 -12.04 -20.43
N ASP A 39 0.07 -12.59 -21.18
CA ASP A 39 -1.35 -12.19 -21.12
C ASP A 39 -1.97 -12.54 -19.76
N ASP A 40 -1.64 -13.71 -19.21
CA ASP A 40 -2.10 -14.14 -17.89
C ASP A 40 -1.49 -13.29 -16.76
N ALA A 41 -0.22 -12.91 -16.86
CA ALA A 41 0.43 -11.99 -15.92
C ALA A 41 -0.18 -10.59 -15.98
N ALA A 42 -0.42 -10.06 -17.18
CA ALA A 42 -1.07 -8.75 -17.38
C ALA A 42 -2.50 -8.74 -16.82
N LEU A 43 -3.24 -9.84 -17.01
CA LEU A 43 -4.56 -10.03 -16.44
C LEU A 43 -4.50 -10.08 -14.91
N ALA A 44 -3.57 -10.82 -14.32
CA ALA A 44 -3.37 -10.90 -12.87
C ALA A 44 -3.10 -9.51 -12.27
N VAL A 45 -2.19 -8.73 -12.87
CA VAL A 45 -1.91 -7.34 -12.46
C VAL A 45 -3.19 -6.49 -12.50
N LYS A 46 -4.01 -6.62 -13.55
CA LYS A 46 -5.28 -5.88 -13.68
C LYS A 46 -6.29 -6.29 -12.61
N VAL A 47 -6.37 -7.57 -12.28
CA VAL A 47 -7.24 -8.10 -11.21
C VAL A 47 -6.81 -7.55 -9.85
N VAL A 48 -5.51 -7.60 -9.50
CA VAL A 48 -4.97 -7.03 -8.26
C VAL A 48 -5.27 -5.54 -8.18
N LYS A 49 -5.03 -4.81 -9.27
CA LYS A 49 -5.30 -3.38 -9.37
C LYS A 49 -6.75 -3.03 -9.03
N THR A 50 -7.67 -3.87 -9.51
CA THR A 50 -9.11 -3.73 -9.29
C THR A 50 -9.47 -4.07 -7.85
N ALA A 51 -8.94 -5.16 -7.32
CA ALA A 51 -9.12 -5.57 -5.92
C ALA A 51 -8.63 -4.49 -4.94
N LEU A 52 -7.46 -3.89 -5.16
CA LEU A 52 -6.94 -2.76 -4.36
C LEU A 52 -7.85 -1.53 -4.43
N THR A 53 -8.44 -1.27 -5.60
CA THR A 53 -9.37 -0.15 -5.78
C THR A 53 -10.64 -0.38 -4.99
N ILE A 54 -11.23 -1.58 -5.09
CA ILE A 54 -12.41 -1.97 -4.31
C ILE A 54 -12.10 -1.88 -2.81
N LEU A 55 -10.97 -2.46 -2.38
CA LEU A 55 -10.55 -2.44 -0.98
C LEU A 55 -10.40 -1.00 -0.46
N SER A 56 -9.75 -0.13 -1.23
CA SER A 56 -9.59 1.28 -0.87
C SER A 56 -10.94 1.98 -0.65
N LEU A 57 -11.92 1.70 -1.52
CA LEU A 57 -13.25 2.28 -1.44
C LEU A 57 -14.05 1.79 -0.22
N ILE A 58 -14.02 0.49 0.07
CA ILE A 58 -14.80 -0.08 1.20
C ILE A 58 -14.18 0.23 2.56
N VAL A 59 -12.85 0.39 2.61
CA VAL A 59 -12.10 0.69 3.85
C VAL A 59 -12.15 2.19 4.18
N ALA A 60 -12.21 3.06 3.16
CA ALA A 60 -12.18 4.50 3.36
C ALA A 60 -13.30 4.97 4.31
N ASN A 61 -12.92 5.58 5.43
CA ASN A 61 -13.83 6.12 6.45
C ASN A 61 -14.82 5.08 7.02
N ASN A 62 -14.44 3.79 7.04
CA ASN A 62 -15.29 2.72 7.53
C ASN A 62 -14.60 1.94 8.67
N PRO A 63 -14.83 2.31 9.95
CA PRO A 63 -14.10 1.74 11.09
C PRO A 63 -14.33 0.24 11.26
N ASP A 64 -15.54 -0.26 10.97
CA ASP A 64 -15.84 -1.70 11.07
C ASP A 64 -15.02 -2.52 10.06
N VAL A 65 -14.88 -2.00 8.84
CA VAL A 65 -14.10 -2.64 7.78
C VAL A 65 -12.60 -2.50 8.07
N GLN A 66 -12.15 -1.32 8.52
CA GLN A 66 -10.76 -1.11 8.92
C GLN A 66 -10.35 -2.08 10.03
N GLU A 67 -11.17 -2.25 11.05
CA GLU A 67 -10.91 -3.18 12.16
C GLU A 67 -10.87 -4.63 11.67
N ALA A 68 -11.75 -5.02 10.74
CA ALA A 68 -11.73 -6.35 10.16
C ALA A 68 -10.51 -6.60 9.27
N VAL A 69 -10.06 -5.62 8.49
CA VAL A 69 -8.82 -5.70 7.72
C VAL A 69 -7.63 -5.83 8.67
N TYR A 70 -7.60 -5.04 9.73
CA TYR A 70 -6.53 -5.06 10.74
C TYR A 70 -6.43 -6.44 11.40
N LYS A 71 -7.54 -6.99 11.88
CA LYS A 71 -7.61 -8.34 12.49
C LYS A 71 -7.20 -9.46 11.55
N GLN A 72 -7.36 -9.27 10.24
CA GLN A 72 -6.96 -10.23 9.20
C GLN A 72 -5.54 -10.00 8.67
N HIS A 73 -4.71 -9.22 9.38
CA HIS A 73 -3.35 -8.88 8.96
C HIS A 73 -3.25 -8.19 7.59
N GLY A 74 -4.35 -7.56 7.13
CA GLY A 74 -4.40 -6.94 5.81
C GLY A 74 -3.44 -5.76 5.67
N LEU A 75 -3.08 -5.09 6.76
CA LEU A 75 -2.07 -4.02 6.74
C LEU A 75 -0.69 -4.55 6.29
N ALA A 76 -0.24 -5.66 6.87
CA ALA A 76 1.05 -6.28 6.52
C ALA A 76 1.04 -6.76 5.06
N LEU A 77 -0.07 -7.35 4.62
CA LEU A 77 -0.27 -7.73 3.22
C LEU A 77 -0.12 -6.54 2.28
N LEU A 78 -0.79 -5.42 2.58
CA LEU A 78 -0.71 -4.22 1.75
C LEU A 78 0.70 -3.62 1.71
N MET A 79 1.44 -3.68 2.83
CA MET A 79 2.84 -3.27 2.87
C MET A 79 3.73 -4.17 2.03
N ASN A 80 3.51 -5.49 2.05
CA ASN A 80 4.27 -6.43 1.22
C ASN A 80 3.97 -6.24 -0.27
N LEU A 81 2.69 -6.09 -0.62
CA LEU A 81 2.28 -5.80 -1.99
C LEU A 81 2.91 -4.50 -2.50
N LEU A 82 3.01 -3.47 -1.65
CA LEU A 82 3.70 -2.23 -2.02
C LEU A 82 5.20 -2.44 -2.31
N LYS A 83 5.88 -3.30 -1.54
CA LYS A 83 7.30 -3.63 -1.73
C LYS A 83 7.55 -4.47 -2.98
N GLU A 84 6.69 -5.45 -3.24
CA GLU A 84 6.80 -6.39 -4.34
C GLU A 84 6.31 -5.82 -5.67
N ALA A 85 5.45 -4.80 -5.64
CA ALA A 85 4.94 -4.18 -6.85
C ALA A 85 6.07 -3.64 -7.74
N PRO A 86 6.01 -3.84 -9.07
CA PRO A 86 7.02 -3.36 -10.01
C PRO A 86 7.26 -1.86 -9.88
N ALA A 87 8.51 -1.44 -10.09
CA ALA A 87 8.87 -0.03 -10.11
C ALA A 87 8.03 0.75 -11.14
N ASN A 88 7.64 1.98 -10.81
CA ASN A 88 6.82 2.85 -11.66
C ASN A 88 5.46 2.26 -12.08
N SER A 89 4.96 1.22 -11.38
CA SER A 89 3.64 0.66 -11.64
C SER A 89 2.56 1.41 -10.86
N SER A 90 1.42 1.64 -11.53
CA SER A 90 0.19 2.13 -10.89
C SER A 90 -0.31 1.26 -9.72
N LEU A 91 0.19 0.02 -9.59
CA LEU A 91 -0.04 -0.82 -8.42
C LEU A 91 0.52 -0.20 -7.13
N ARG A 92 1.70 0.44 -7.16
CA ARG A 92 2.29 1.06 -5.96
C ARG A 92 1.42 2.19 -5.43
N VAL A 93 0.93 3.05 -6.33
CA VAL A 93 0.00 4.14 -5.99
C VAL A 93 -1.29 3.60 -5.37
N LYS A 94 -1.83 2.50 -5.89
CA LYS A 94 -3.06 1.88 -5.39
C LYS A 94 -2.87 1.17 -4.06
N ALA A 95 -1.77 0.45 -3.88
CA ALA A 95 -1.43 -0.19 -2.63
C ALA A 95 -1.21 0.85 -1.52
N LEU A 96 -0.48 1.93 -1.81
CA LEU A 96 -0.29 3.03 -0.87
C LEU A 96 -1.60 3.77 -0.59
N THR A 97 -2.50 3.87 -1.59
CA THR A 97 -3.84 4.41 -1.39
C THR A 97 -4.67 3.56 -0.45
N ALA A 98 -4.66 2.24 -0.62
CA ALA A 98 -5.35 1.31 0.28
C ALA A 98 -4.79 1.40 1.70
N LEU A 99 -3.47 1.50 1.88
CA LEU A 99 -2.82 1.74 3.18
C LEU A 99 -3.32 3.04 3.83
N ALA A 100 -3.31 4.15 3.08
CA ALA A 100 -3.78 5.43 3.60
C ALA A 100 -5.27 5.38 4.02
N CYS A 101 -6.12 4.69 3.26
CA CYS A 101 -7.52 4.46 3.63
C CYS A 101 -7.64 3.59 4.88
N GLN A 102 -6.83 2.54 5.02
CA GLN A 102 -6.80 1.62 6.16
C GLN A 102 -6.33 2.28 7.46
N MET A 103 -5.47 3.29 7.36
CA MET A 103 -4.90 3.99 8.51
C MET A 103 -5.75 5.18 8.96
N ARG A 104 -6.56 5.75 8.07
CA ARG A 104 -7.31 6.99 8.34
C ARG A 104 -8.18 6.87 9.59
N HIS A 105 -7.82 7.63 10.63
CA HIS A 105 -8.48 7.64 11.94
C HIS A 105 -8.55 6.25 12.61
N HIS A 106 -7.68 5.32 12.22
CA HIS A 106 -7.62 3.97 12.76
C HIS A 106 -6.29 3.73 13.47
N ARG A 107 -6.22 4.16 14.75
CA ARG A 107 -4.99 4.18 15.54
C ARG A 107 -4.21 2.86 15.57
N PRO A 108 -4.85 1.68 15.69
CA PRO A 108 -4.13 0.40 15.63
C PRO A 108 -3.40 0.18 14.31
N SER A 109 -4.01 0.57 13.19
CA SER A 109 -3.37 0.48 11.87
C SER A 109 -2.19 1.44 11.75
N GLU A 110 -2.33 2.67 12.25
CA GLU A 110 -1.27 3.69 12.19
C GLU A 110 -0.03 3.25 12.97
N LEU A 111 -0.23 2.80 14.21
CA LEU A 111 0.86 2.31 15.06
C LEU A 111 1.52 1.08 14.43
N ALA A 112 0.72 0.10 13.98
CA ALA A 112 1.25 -1.09 13.33
C ALA A 112 2.06 -0.76 12.07
N PHE A 113 1.61 0.22 11.27
CA PHE A 113 2.33 0.68 10.09
C PHE A 113 3.70 1.28 10.45
N VAL A 114 3.75 2.16 11.44
CA VAL A 114 5.01 2.79 11.89
C VAL A 114 5.96 1.76 12.50
N THR A 115 5.44 0.88 13.38
CA THR A 115 6.24 -0.19 14.01
C THR A 115 6.80 -1.17 12.96
N ALA A 116 6.07 -1.44 11.89
CA ALA A 116 6.52 -2.28 10.78
C ALA A 116 7.49 -1.59 9.81
N GLY A 117 8.02 -0.40 10.15
CA GLY A 117 8.98 0.33 9.33
C GLY A 117 8.32 1.09 8.18
N GLY A 118 7.05 1.45 8.30
CA GLY A 118 6.29 2.15 7.27
C GLY A 118 6.92 3.47 6.80
N LEU A 119 7.62 4.20 7.68
CA LEU A 119 8.33 5.43 7.29
C LEU A 119 9.37 5.19 6.19
N ALA A 120 10.08 4.06 6.23
CA ALA A 120 11.05 3.69 5.20
C ALA A 120 10.39 3.55 3.82
N LEU A 121 9.18 2.98 3.78
CA LEU A 121 8.40 2.84 2.55
C LEU A 121 7.95 4.20 2.01
N LEU A 122 7.56 5.12 2.90
CA LEU A 122 7.15 6.47 2.49
C LEU A 122 8.33 7.28 1.97
N VAL A 123 9.49 7.22 2.63
CA VAL A 123 10.72 7.85 2.15
C VAL A 123 11.11 7.31 0.78
N HIS A 124 11.11 5.99 0.60
CA HIS A 124 11.38 5.37 -0.70
C HIS A 124 10.38 5.84 -1.78
N ALA A 125 9.11 5.97 -1.43
CA ALA A 125 8.08 6.44 -2.34
C ALA A 125 8.27 7.92 -2.74
N MET A 126 8.65 8.78 -1.80
CA MET A 126 8.95 10.20 -2.06
C MET A 126 10.17 10.38 -2.98
N LEU A 127 11.14 9.47 -2.92
CA LEU A 127 12.32 9.51 -3.79
C LEU A 127 12.07 8.92 -5.19
N SER A 128 10.92 8.31 -5.43
CA SER A 128 10.55 7.72 -6.73
C SER A 128 10.37 8.77 -7.84
N ARG A 129 10.17 8.33 -9.08
CA ARG A 129 9.87 9.22 -10.23
C ARG A 129 8.38 9.35 -10.53
N ASP A 130 7.52 8.65 -9.78
CA ASP A 130 6.07 8.67 -9.99
C ASP A 130 5.45 9.75 -9.10
N GLU A 131 5.07 10.88 -9.71
CA GLU A 131 4.52 12.06 -9.02
C GLU A 131 3.33 11.72 -8.12
N LYS A 132 2.44 10.81 -8.56
CA LYS A 132 1.26 10.42 -7.77
C LYS A 132 1.68 9.58 -6.56
N TYR A 133 2.72 8.78 -6.72
CA TYR A 133 3.28 8.00 -5.63
C TYR A 133 3.97 8.89 -4.60
N GLN A 134 4.75 9.88 -5.07
CA GLN A 134 5.41 10.88 -4.25
C GLN A 134 4.40 11.72 -3.45
N GLU A 135 3.38 12.27 -4.12
CA GLU A 135 2.33 13.09 -3.50
C GLU A 135 1.63 12.30 -2.39
N LYS A 136 1.24 11.05 -2.68
CA LYS A 136 0.54 10.21 -1.71
C LYS A 136 1.42 9.86 -0.51
N ALA A 137 2.71 9.63 -0.73
CA ALA A 137 3.67 9.33 0.32
C ALA A 137 3.96 10.55 1.20
N ALA A 138 4.13 11.74 0.59
CA ALA A 138 4.31 12.99 1.31
C ALA A 138 3.06 13.32 2.15
N SER A 139 1.87 13.16 1.58
CA SER A 139 0.59 13.36 2.29
C SER A 139 0.45 12.45 3.51
N LEU A 140 0.74 11.14 3.35
CA LEU A 140 0.67 10.20 4.47
C LEU A 140 1.77 10.46 5.51
N THR A 141 2.98 10.87 5.09
CA THR A 141 4.06 11.24 6.02
C THR A 141 3.69 12.47 6.84
N ARG A 142 3.12 13.50 6.20
CA ARG A 142 2.60 14.69 6.88
C ARG A 142 1.56 14.30 7.93
N HIS A 143 0.64 13.41 7.61
CA HIS A 143 -0.35 12.89 8.56
C HIS A 143 0.31 12.25 9.79
N LEU A 144 1.26 11.32 9.57
CA LEU A 144 1.95 10.65 10.69
C LEU A 144 2.75 11.62 11.58
N LEU A 145 3.35 12.67 10.99
CA LEU A 145 4.00 13.74 11.75
C LEU A 145 3.00 14.52 12.61
N GLN A 146 1.85 14.90 12.04
CA GLN A 146 0.80 15.65 12.75
C GLN A 146 0.24 14.86 13.92
N GLU A 147 0.09 13.54 13.77
CA GLU A 147 -0.37 12.63 14.82
C GLU A 147 0.71 12.28 15.86
N GLY A 148 1.91 12.86 15.76
CA GLY A 148 3.02 12.62 16.69
C GLY A 148 3.50 11.16 16.68
N LEU A 149 3.32 10.45 15.56
CA LEU A 149 3.60 9.02 15.46
C LEU A 149 5.05 8.70 15.09
N LEU A 150 5.78 9.67 14.57
CA LEU A 150 7.18 9.48 14.15
C LEU A 150 8.12 10.02 15.22
N ALA A 151 8.96 9.15 15.76
CA ALA A 151 10.00 9.57 16.69
C ALA A 151 11.14 10.29 15.93
N PHE A 152 11.81 11.23 16.59
CA PHE A 152 12.96 11.94 16.03
C PHE A 152 14.05 10.99 15.50
N SER A 153 14.31 9.90 16.22
CA SER A 153 15.27 8.87 15.80
C SER A 153 14.89 8.17 14.49
N GLN A 154 13.60 8.02 14.19
CA GLN A 154 13.13 7.46 12.93
C GLN A 154 13.28 8.47 11.78
N VAL A 155 12.96 9.74 12.05
CA VAL A 155 13.11 10.85 11.09
C VAL A 155 14.57 10.99 10.65
N GLU A 156 15.51 10.92 11.59
CA GLU A 156 16.94 10.95 11.34
C GLU A 156 17.42 9.69 10.61
N LYS A 157 17.05 8.49 11.11
CA LYS A 157 17.48 7.21 10.53
C LYS A 157 17.12 7.06 9.06
N TYR A 158 15.97 7.57 8.64
CA TYR A 158 15.50 7.43 7.26
C TYR A 158 15.72 8.69 6.40
N ASP A 159 16.43 9.70 6.92
CA ASP A 159 16.68 10.97 6.23
C ASP A 159 15.41 11.58 5.60
N LEU A 160 14.36 11.67 6.41
CA LEU A 160 13.11 12.29 5.97
C LEU A 160 13.31 13.74 5.47
N PRO A 161 14.15 14.59 6.11
CA PRO A 161 14.45 15.92 5.57
C PRO A 161 15.05 15.88 4.16
N GLY A 162 16.01 14.98 3.89
CA GLY A 162 16.57 14.81 2.55
C GLY A 162 15.54 14.35 1.53
N ALA A 163 14.63 13.44 1.91
CA ALA A 163 13.53 13.03 1.04
C ALA A 163 12.58 14.19 0.67
N VAL A 164 12.29 15.08 1.62
CA VAL A 164 11.47 16.28 1.38
C VAL A 164 12.23 17.29 0.51
N ALA A 165 13.53 17.50 0.76
CA ALA A 165 14.36 18.36 -0.09
C ALA A 165 14.38 17.89 -1.55
N GLY A 166 14.49 16.57 -1.78
CA GLY A 166 14.42 15.98 -3.11
C GLY A 166 13.07 16.16 -3.82
N LEU A 167 11.97 16.35 -3.08
CA LEU A 167 10.69 16.74 -3.68
C LEU A 167 10.71 18.20 -4.15
N LEU A 168 11.32 19.10 -3.36
CA LEU A 168 11.43 20.51 -3.72
C LEU A 168 12.25 20.70 -4.99
N GLU A 169 13.39 20.03 -5.12
CA GLU A 169 14.25 20.11 -6.31
C GLU A 169 13.56 19.65 -7.59
N ARG A 170 12.56 18.77 -7.48
CA ARG A 170 11.84 18.19 -8.62
C ARG A 170 10.53 18.91 -8.95
N THR A 171 10.12 19.86 -8.12
CA THR A 171 8.89 20.62 -8.34
C THR A 171 9.23 21.98 -8.96
N PRO A 172 8.63 22.34 -10.11
CA PRO A 172 8.86 23.63 -10.74
C PRO A 172 8.06 24.71 -10.00
N PHE A 173 8.47 25.04 -8.78
CA PHE A 173 8.03 26.25 -8.08
C PHE A 173 9.06 27.38 -8.28
N THR A 174 9.49 27.56 -9.52
CA THR A 174 10.28 28.69 -10.03
C THR A 174 9.77 29.08 -11.41
#